data_AF-A0A7C8AP40-F1
#
_entry.id   AF-A0A7C8AP40-F1
#
_cell.length_a   1.000
_cell.length_b   1.000
_cell.length_c   1.000
_cell.angle_alpha   90.00
_cell.angle_beta   90.00
_cell.angle_gamma   90.00
#
_symmetry.space_group_name_H-M   'P 1'
#
loop_
_entity.id
_entity.type
_entity.pdbx_description
1 polymer ?
#
loop_
_entity_poly.entity_id
_entity_poly.type
_entity_poly.pdbx_seq_one_letter_code
_entity_poly.pdbx_strand_id
1 'polypeptide(L)'
;MAITLDDLKLRAIDYLLASTEDGQLVLEPFCSCGSPLDEDYRCAQCGKICDCKFVACSGAQALGIVEKLISGSPGFRDFEASLLVK
;
A
#
# COMPACT_ATOMS: atom_id res chain seq x y z
N MET A 1 -8.50 -10.81 -2.44
CA MET A 1 -7.36 -11.74 -2.58
C MET A 1 -6.34 -11.41 -1.49
N ALA A 2 -5.56 -12.38 -1.04
CA ALA A 2 -4.44 -12.12 -0.12
C ALA A 2 -3.16 -11.93 -0.93
N ILE A 3 -2.21 -11.15 -0.41
CA ILE A 3 -0.92 -10.89 -1.06
C ILE A 3 0.22 -10.92 -0.04
N THR A 4 1.41 -11.33 -0.44
CA THR A 4 2.63 -11.26 0.38
C THR A 4 3.54 -10.12 -0.07
N LEU A 5 4.53 -9.75 0.77
CA LEU A 5 5.56 -8.78 0.37
C LEU A 5 6.42 -9.31 -0.78
N ASP A 6 6.68 -10.61 -0.82
CA ASP A 6 7.42 -11.25 -1.91
C ASP A 6 6.66 -11.15 -3.23
N ASP A 7 5.33 -11.34 -3.24
CA ASP A 7 4.51 -11.15 -4.44
C ASP A 7 4.61 -9.73 -4.99
N LEU A 8 4.56 -8.72 -4.10
CA LEU A 8 4.69 -7.30 -4.49
C LEU A 8 6.06 -7.02 -5.10
N LYS A 9 7.11 -7.58 -4.50
CA LYS A 9 8.48 -7.44 -5.00
C LYS A 9 8.69 -8.15 -6.34
N LEU A 10 8.19 -9.38 -6.48
CA LEU A 10 8.26 -10.16 -7.72
C LEU A 10 7.51 -9.47 -8.87
N ARG A 11 6.41 -8.79 -8.56
CA ARG A 11 5.60 -8.05 -9.55
C ARG A 11 6.05 -6.60 -9.75
N ALA A 12 7.09 -6.16 -9.05
CA ALA A 12 7.58 -4.79 -9.04
C ALA A 12 6.49 -3.75 -8.75
N ILE A 13 5.59 -4.07 -7.81
CA ILE A 13 4.47 -3.20 -7.40
C ILE A 13 4.91 -2.33 -6.22
N ASP A 14 4.90 -1.02 -6.42
CA ASP A 14 5.05 -0.03 -5.36
C ASP A 14 3.72 0.04 -4.57
N TYR A 15 3.77 0.12 -3.24
CA TYR A 15 2.59 -0.07 -2.39
C TYR A 15 2.53 0.87 -1.19
N LEU A 16 1.32 1.08 -0.68
CA LEU A 16 1.06 1.68 0.63
C LEU A 16 0.79 0.55 1.62
N LEU A 17 1.54 0.50 2.70
CA LEU A 17 1.24 -0.37 3.83
C LEU A 17 0.16 0.30 4.67
N ALA A 18 -1.01 -0.32 4.75
CA ALA A 18 -2.12 0.14 5.57
C ALA A 18 -2.18 -0.60 6.90
N SER A 19 -2.14 0.15 7.99
CA SER A 19 -2.30 -0.32 9.37
C SER A 19 -3.36 0.49 10.09
N THR A 20 -3.81 -0.02 11.24
CA THR A 20 -4.72 0.72 12.12
C THR A 20 -4.01 0.96 13.45
N GLU A 21 -3.74 2.22 13.76
CA GLU A 21 -3.13 2.67 15.01
C GLU A 21 -4.11 3.61 15.72
N ASP A 22 -4.41 3.34 16.98
CA ASP A 22 -5.40 4.10 17.77
C ASP A 22 -6.77 4.28 17.07
N GLY A 23 -7.17 3.29 16.28
CA GLY A 23 -8.44 3.30 15.53
C GLY A 23 -8.42 4.17 14.26
N GLN A 24 -7.27 4.74 13.90
CA GLN A 24 -7.08 5.53 12.69
C GLN A 24 -6.31 4.72 11.65
N LEU A 25 -6.65 4.92 10.38
CA LEU A 25 -5.92 4.32 9.26
C LEU A 25 -4.60 5.07 9.07
N VAL A 26 -3.49 4.35 9.16
CA VAL A 26 -2.15 4.83 8.85
C VAL A 26 -1.71 4.21 7.53
N LEU A 27 -1.15 5.02 6.64
CA LEU A 27 -0.64 4.60 5.33
C LEU A 27 0.84 4.97 5.23
N GLU A 28 1.69 3.96 5.08
CA GLU A 28 3.13 4.13 4.94
C GLU A 28 3.57 3.75 3.52
N PRO A 29 4.27 4.62 2.78
CA PRO A 29 4.64 4.36 1.40
C PRO A 29 5.91 3.50 1.30
N PHE A 30 5.86 2.45 0.48
CA PHE A 30 6.97 1.53 0.22
C PHE A 30 7.20 1.33 -1.28
N CYS A 31 8.47 1.25 -1.64
CA CYS A 31 8.90 0.83 -2.96
C CYS A 31 8.68 -0.69 -3.12
N SER A 32 8.47 -1.13 -4.36
CA SER A 32 8.56 -2.54 -4.76
C SER A 32 9.83 -3.26 -4.30
N CYS A 33 10.93 -2.56 -4.05
CA CYS A 33 12.14 -3.16 -3.50
C CYS A 33 12.05 -3.51 -2.01
N GLY A 34 11.00 -3.03 -1.31
CA GLY A 34 10.76 -3.20 0.12
C GLY A 34 11.27 -2.06 1.00
N SER A 35 11.85 -1.02 0.42
CA SER A 35 12.32 0.16 1.18
C SER A 35 11.18 1.16 1.39
N PRO A 36 11.13 1.85 2.54
CA PRO A 36 10.22 2.97 2.73
C PRO A 36 10.55 4.10 1.74
N LEU A 37 9.53 4.82 1.33
CA LEU A 37 9.64 6.02 0.50
C LEU A 37 9.68 7.26 1.38
N ASP A 38 10.34 8.31 0.89
CA ASP A 38 10.28 9.63 1.53
C ASP A 38 8.98 10.38 1.21
N GLU A 39 8.89 11.63 1.67
CA GLU A 39 7.72 12.51 1.48
C GLU A 39 7.46 12.83 0.00
N ASP A 40 8.48 12.71 -0.86
CA ASP A 40 8.41 12.89 -2.31
C ASP A 40 8.11 11.57 -3.06
N TYR A 41 7.74 10.51 -2.35
CA TYR A 41 7.56 9.16 -2.90
C TYR A 41 8.82 8.62 -3.59
N ARG A 42 10.00 9.09 -3.18
CA ARG A 42 11.27 8.69 -3.77
C ARG A 42 11.88 7.55 -2.98
N CYS A 43 12.29 6.52 -3.70
CA CYS A 43 13.01 5.40 -3.09
C CYS A 43 14.50 5.74 -2.98
N ALA A 44 15.03 5.81 -1.77
CA ALA A 44 16.47 6.02 -1.55
C ALA A 44 17.35 4.91 -2.14
N GLN A 45 16.83 3.67 -2.22
CA GLN A 45 17.57 2.52 -2.72
C GLN A 45 17.53 2.41 -4.26
N CYS A 46 16.37 2.69 -4.88
CA CYS A 46 16.21 2.58 -6.35
C CYS A 46 16.47 3.90 -7.08
N GLY A 47 16.40 5.05 -6.40
CA GLY A 47 16.57 6.39 -6.97
C GLY A 47 15.41 6.86 -7.86
N LYS A 48 14.32 6.09 -7.96
CA LYS A 48 13.11 6.43 -8.73
C LYS A 48 12.03 7.06 -7.85
N ILE A 49 11.13 7.81 -8.50
CA ILE A 49 9.84 8.23 -7.92
C ILE A 49 8.87 7.06 -8.12
N CYS A 50 8.21 6.64 -7.04
CA CYS A 50 7.29 5.51 -7.01
C CYS A 50 5.83 5.96 -7.10
N ASP A 51 5.00 5.15 -7.73
CA ASP A 51 3.55 5.39 -7.89
C ASP A 51 2.78 4.30 -7.13
N CYS A 52 2.43 4.59 -5.87
CA CYS A 52 1.81 3.60 -4.98
C CYS A 52 0.28 3.56 -5.17
N LYS A 53 -0.18 2.83 -6.20
CA LYS A 53 -1.61 2.57 -6.43
C LYS A 53 -2.13 1.32 -5.73
N PHE A 54 -1.24 0.52 -5.16
CA PHE A 54 -1.61 -0.70 -4.44
C PHE A 54 -1.57 -0.48 -2.94
N VAL A 55 -2.54 -0.97 -2.19
CA VAL A 55 -2.62 -0.87 -0.73
C VAL A 55 -2.56 -2.26 -0.10
N ALA A 56 -1.44 -2.55 0.56
CA ALA A 56 -1.24 -3.78 1.33
C ALA A 56 -1.76 -3.59 2.76
N CYS A 57 -2.88 -4.23 3.09
CA CYS A 57 -3.55 -4.03 4.38
C CYS A 57 -3.11 -5.07 5.41
N SER A 58 -2.44 -4.64 6.48
CA SER A 58 -1.93 -5.50 7.56
C SER A 58 -3.00 -6.22 8.39
N GLY A 59 -4.28 -5.92 8.19
CA GLY A 59 -5.39 -6.58 8.87
C GLY A 59 -6.74 -6.28 8.22
N ALA A 60 -7.76 -7.07 8.61
CA ALA A 60 -9.11 -6.95 8.06
C ALA A 60 -9.76 -5.58 8.36
N GLN A 61 -9.41 -4.96 9.49
CA GLN A 61 -9.90 -3.63 9.84
C GLN A 61 -9.39 -2.57 8.85
N ALA A 62 -8.08 -2.52 8.61
CA ALA A 62 -7.48 -1.62 7.64
C ALA A 62 -8.06 -1.86 6.23
N LEU A 63 -8.19 -3.12 5.82
CA LEU A 63 -8.77 -3.48 4.53
C LEU A 63 -10.20 -2.94 4.37
N GLY A 64 -11.07 -3.16 5.36
CA GLY A 64 -12.45 -2.68 5.31
C GLY A 64 -12.59 -1.16 5.29
N ILE A 65 -11.62 -0.41 5.81
CA ILE A 65 -11.58 1.06 5.70
C ILE A 65 -11.13 1.46 4.29
N VAL A 66 -10.06 0.86 3.78
CA VAL A 66 -9.50 1.16 2.46
C VAL A 66 -10.49 0.82 1.33
N GLU A 67 -11.18 -0.32 1.40
CA GLU A 67 -12.20 -0.69 0.41
C GLU A 67 -13.36 0.32 0.36
N LYS A 68 -13.74 0.89 1.51
CA LYS A 68 -14.74 1.98 1.58
C LYS A 68 -14.22 3.27 0.94
N LEU A 69 -12.93 3.57 1.08
CA LEU A 69 -12.31 4.74 0.44
C LEU A 69 -12.27 4.58 -1.08
N ILE A 70 -11.80 3.42 -1.56
CA ILE A 70 -11.72 3.09 -3.00
C ILE A 70 -13.11 3.13 -3.65
N SER A 71 -14.11 2.52 -3.02
CA SER A 71 -15.48 2.50 -3.55
C SER A 71 -16.20 3.85 -3.44
N GLY A 72 -15.90 4.65 -2.43
CA GLY A 72 -16.59 5.92 -2.17
C GLY A 72 -16.02 7.13 -2.89
N SER A 73 -14.78 7.07 -3.40
CA SER A 73 -14.06 8.24 -3.89
C SER A 73 -13.54 8.09 -5.33
N PRO A 74 -13.97 8.95 -6.27
CA PRO A 74 -13.52 8.97 -7.65
C PRO A 74 -12.01 8.94 -7.89
N GLY A 75 -11.23 9.58 -7.01
CA GLY A 75 -9.77 9.67 -7.11
C GLY A 75 -9.02 8.41 -6.68
N PHE A 76 -9.71 7.45 -6.06
CA PHE A 76 -9.15 6.16 -5.64
C PHE A 76 -9.59 5.01 -6.55
N ARG A 77 -10.21 5.30 -7.70
CA ARG A 77 -10.74 4.26 -8.60
C ARG A 77 -9.67 3.36 -9.21
N ASP A 78 -8.45 3.87 -9.38
CA ASP A 78 -7.32 3.11 -9.88
C ASP A 78 -6.52 2.43 -8.75
N PHE A 79 -6.98 2.54 -7.50
CA PHE A 79 -6.34 1.89 -6.38
C PHE A 79 -6.86 0.47 -6.21
N GLU A 80 -5.94 -0.43 -5.90
CA GLU A 80 -6.22 -1.79 -5.53
C GLU A 80 -5.86 -2.00 -4.05
N ALA A 81 -6.62 -2.84 -3.35
CA ALA A 81 -6.32 -3.21 -1.98
C ALA A 81 -6.37 -4.72 -1.80
N SER A 82 -5.49 -5.25 -0.95
CA SER A 82 -5.51 -6.66 -0.57
C SER A 82 -5.01 -6.85 0.85
N LEU A 83 -5.46 -7.92 1.48
CA LEU A 83 -4.96 -8.32 2.80
C LEU A 83 -3.51 -8.77 2.65
N LEU A 84 -2.61 -8.14 3.40
CA LEU A 84 -1.22 -8.55 3.52
C LEU A 84 -1.17 -9.78 4.43
N VAL A 85 -0.71 -10.89 3.88
CA VAL A 85 -0.44 -12.12 4.62
C VAL A 85 1.07 -12.30 4.74
N LYS A 86 1.49 -12.80 5.90
CA LYS A 86 2.89 -13.14 6.17
C LYS A 86 3.24 -14.51 5.63
#